data_AF-A0A8B5PW37-F1
#
_entry.id   AF-A0A8B5PW37-F1
#
_cell.length_a   1.000
_cell.length_b   1.000
_cell.length_c   1.000
_cell.angle_alpha   90.00
_cell.angle_beta   90.00
_cell.angle_gamma   90.00
#
_symmetry.space_group_name_H-M   'P 1'
#
loop_
_entity.id
_entity.type
_entity.pdbx_description
1 polymer ?
#
loop_
_entity_poly.entity_id
_entity_poly.type
_entity_poly.pdbx_seq_one_letter_code
_entity_poly.pdbx_strand_id
1 'polypeptide(L)'
;MDHKYSNARGHFFAAVRALAASSDSIQARLIEANESILNVTLDEFESDPELKFKFARILDLLAVDQNDIVTTAVETAAHMTDFEAVKVADLICDFCFELI
;
A
#
# COMPACT_ATOMS: atom_id res chain seq x y z
N MET A 1 -0.72 25.77 -0.25
CA MET A 1 -0.84 24.40 -0.77
C MET A 1 -1.19 23.56 0.43
N ASP A 2 -2.47 23.24 0.57
CA ASP A 2 -2.96 22.51 1.74
C ASP A 2 -2.26 21.15 1.77
N HIS A 3 -1.51 20.87 2.83
CA HIS A 3 -0.71 19.65 2.98
C HIS A 3 -1.59 18.46 3.41
N LYS A 4 -2.80 18.38 2.84
CA LYS A 4 -3.77 17.31 3.12
C LYS A 4 -3.08 16.01 2.72
N TYR A 5 -2.88 15.12 3.70
CA TYR A 5 -2.24 13.80 3.51
C TYR A 5 -0.75 13.78 3.18
N SER A 6 0.01 14.81 3.60
CA SER A 6 1.47 14.84 3.37
C SER A 6 2.24 13.61 3.87
N ASN A 7 1.79 13.01 4.99
CA ASN A 7 2.34 11.76 5.52
C ASN A 7 2.02 10.58 4.61
N ALA A 8 0.73 10.29 4.37
CA ALA A 8 0.30 9.25 3.44
C ALA A 8 0.97 9.36 2.06
N ARG A 9 1.04 10.57 1.49
CA ARG A 9 1.69 10.80 0.19
C ARG A 9 3.16 10.39 0.20
N GLY A 10 3.90 10.70 1.27
CA GLY A 10 5.30 10.32 1.42
C GLY A 10 5.47 8.80 1.42
N HIS A 11 4.62 8.10 2.17
CA HIS A 11 4.64 6.64 2.27
C HIS A 11 4.23 5.95 0.98
N PHE A 12 3.17 6.41 0.31
CA PHE A 12 2.73 5.86 -0.97
C PHE A 12 3.73 6.14 -2.09
N PHE A 13 4.39 7.29 -2.08
CA PHE A 13 5.47 7.57 -3.03
C PHE A 13 6.66 6.62 -2.85
N ALA A 14 7.05 6.34 -1.60
CA ALA A 14 8.09 5.36 -1.30
C ALA A 14 7.68 3.94 -1.72
N ALA A 15 6.41 3.57 -1.52
CA ALA A 15 5.85 2.30 -1.97
C ALA A 15 5.90 2.15 -3.50
N VAL A 16 5.48 3.16 -4.25
CA VAL A 16 5.58 3.18 -5.73
C VAL A 16 7.04 3.07 -6.18
N ARG A 17 7.97 3.70 -5.46
CA ARG A 17 9.41 3.59 -5.78
C ARG A 17 9.93 2.15 -5.60
N ALA A 18 9.52 1.45 -4.54
CA ALA A 18 9.86 0.05 -4.33
C ALA A 18 9.27 -0.84 -5.45
N LEU A 19 8.01 -0.61 -5.82
CA LEU A 19 7.35 -1.29 -6.94
C LEU A 19 8.07 -1.09 -8.29
N ALA A 20 8.74 0.04 -8.48
CA ALA A 20 9.47 0.36 -9.71
C ALA A 20 10.88 -0.26 -9.79
N ALA A 21 11.41 -0.88 -8.74
CA ALA A 21 12.68 -1.60 -8.81
C ALA A 21 12.58 -2.74 -9.85
N SER A 22 13.56 -2.89 -10.75
CA SER A 22 13.39 -3.76 -11.94
C SER A 22 14.03 -5.14 -11.84
N SER A 23 14.74 -5.44 -10.75
CA SER A 23 15.48 -6.71 -10.59
C SER A 23 14.71 -7.78 -9.82
N ASP A 24 13.74 -7.38 -9.02
CA ASP A 24 13.04 -8.28 -8.09
C ASP A 24 11.67 -8.69 -8.61
N SER A 25 11.16 -9.83 -8.12
CA SER A 25 9.80 -10.27 -8.44
C SER A 25 8.77 -9.25 -7.95
N ILE A 26 7.57 -9.24 -8.54
CA ILE A 26 6.52 -8.31 -8.10
C ILE A 26 6.15 -8.54 -6.62
N GLN A 27 6.21 -9.78 -6.14
CA GLN A 27 5.99 -10.14 -4.73
C GLN A 27 7.03 -9.50 -3.81
N ALA A 28 8.32 -9.62 -4.13
CA ALA A 28 9.40 -9.03 -3.34
C ALA A 28 9.27 -7.50 -3.26
N ARG A 29 8.88 -6.87 -4.37
CA ARG A 29 8.65 -5.42 -4.44
C ARG A 29 7.42 -4.98 -3.66
N LEU A 30 6.36 -5.79 -3.64
CA LEU A 30 5.19 -5.56 -2.79
C LEU A 30 5.53 -5.67 -1.31
N ILE A 31 6.36 -6.64 -0.93
CA ILE A 31 6.82 -6.77 0.46
C ILE A 31 7.49 -5.47 0.93
N GLU A 32 8.42 -4.94 0.14
CA GLU A 32 9.09 -3.66 0.45
C GLU A 32 8.10 -2.47 0.42
N ALA A 33 7.17 -2.45 -0.52
CA ALA A 33 6.12 -1.42 -0.59
C ALA A 33 5.22 -1.44 0.66
N ASN A 34 4.87 -2.62 1.17
CA ASN A 34 4.02 -2.81 2.34
C ASN A 34 4.64 -2.19 3.58
N GLU A 35 5.96 -2.31 3.78
CA GLU A 35 6.64 -1.70 4.92
C GLU A 35 6.36 -0.20 5.00
N SER A 36 6.28 0.49 3.86
CA SER A 36 5.95 1.90 3.81
C SER A 36 4.45 2.16 4.02
N ILE A 37 3.57 1.40 3.35
CA ILE A 37 2.10 1.56 3.40
C ILE A 37 1.56 1.38 4.82
N LEU A 38 2.13 0.44 5.59
CA LEU A 38 1.70 0.14 6.96
C LEU A 38 1.96 1.27 7.97
N ASN A 39 2.75 2.28 7.60
CA ASN A 39 2.94 3.48 8.42
C ASN A 39 1.83 4.53 8.25
N VAL A 40 0.88 4.30 7.32
CA VAL A 40 -0.27 5.18 7.10
C VAL A 40 -1.45 4.66 7.91
N THR A 41 -2.13 5.55 8.61
CA THR A 41 -3.31 5.17 9.42
C THR A 41 -4.61 5.58 8.73
N LEU A 42 -5.67 4.78 8.91
CA LEU A 42 -7.01 5.10 8.37
C LEU A 42 -7.58 6.43 8.92
N ASP A 43 -7.08 6.88 10.08
CA ASP A 43 -7.49 8.12 10.72
C ASP A 43 -7.04 9.36 9.93
N GLU A 44 -5.97 9.23 9.12
CA GLU A 44 -5.55 10.30 8.22
C GLU A 44 -6.65 10.68 7.22
N PHE A 45 -7.56 9.75 6.88
CA PHE A 45 -8.61 9.94 5.88
C PHE A 45 -10.02 10.16 6.46
N GLU A 46 -10.17 10.47 7.75
CA GLU A 46 -11.50 10.67 8.36
C GLU A 46 -12.35 11.73 7.63
N SER A 47 -11.71 12.74 7.06
CA SER A 47 -12.40 13.82 6.32
C SER A 47 -12.74 13.47 4.87
N ASP A 48 -12.20 12.38 4.32
CA ASP A 48 -12.46 11.89 2.96
C ASP A 48 -12.81 10.39 2.98
N PRO A 49 -14.10 10.04 3.18
CA PRO A 49 -14.55 8.66 3.28
C PRO A 49 -14.22 7.78 2.07
N GLU A 50 -14.14 8.37 0.87
CA GLU A 50 -13.74 7.67 -0.35
C GLU A 50 -12.29 7.19 -0.27
N LEU A 51 -11.36 8.08 0.11
CA LEU A 51 -9.96 7.72 0.30
C LEU A 51 -9.80 6.71 1.44
N LYS A 52 -10.54 6.88 2.53
CA LYS A 52 -10.55 5.91 3.65
C LYS A 52 -10.96 4.51 3.18
N PHE A 53 -12.00 4.42 2.34
CA PHE A 53 -12.46 3.13 1.81
C PHE A 53 -11.46 2.50 0.83
N LYS A 54 -10.87 3.31 -0.07
CA LYS A 54 -9.83 2.84 -0.99
C LYS A 54 -8.60 2.34 -0.24
N PHE A 55 -8.18 3.05 0.80
CA PHE A 55 -7.06 2.62 1.63
C PHE A 55 -7.37 1.34 2.41
N ALA A 56 -8.56 1.24 3.03
CA ALA A 56 -8.99 0.02 3.71
C ALA A 56 -8.98 -1.20 2.76
N ARG A 57 -9.42 -1.02 1.52
CA ARG A 57 -9.36 -2.08 0.50
C ARG A 57 -7.93 -2.52 0.16
N ILE A 58 -6.97 -1.60 0.13
CA ILE A 58 -5.56 -1.94 -0.04
C ILE A 58 -5.09 -2.78 1.15
N LEU A 59 -5.39 -2.36 2.38
CA LEU A 59 -5.03 -3.11 3.60
C LEU A 59 -5.66 -4.51 3.66
N ASP A 60 -6.92 -4.65 3.24
CA ASP A 60 -7.62 -5.95 3.16
C ASP A 60 -6.92 -6.91 2.21
N LEU A 61 -6.46 -6.41 1.05
CA LEU A 61 -5.74 -7.22 0.05
C LEU A 61 -4.33 -7.59 0.51
N LEU A 62 -3.73 -6.80 1.39
CA LEU A 62 -2.47 -7.11 2.06
C LEU A 62 -2.65 -8.09 3.24
N ALA A 63 -3.89 -8.53 3.50
CA ALA A 63 -4.32 -9.44 4.56
C ALA A 63 -3.84 -9.02 5.96
N VAL A 64 -4.10 -7.77 6.33
CA VAL A 64 -3.82 -7.26 7.67
C VAL A 64 -4.85 -7.82 8.67
N ASP A 65 -4.60 -8.99 9.25
CA ASP A 65 -5.23 -9.37 10.52
C ASP A 65 -4.39 -8.81 11.68
N GLN A 66 -5.03 -8.13 12.63
CA GLN A 66 -4.42 -7.08 13.47
C GLN A 66 -3.33 -7.52 14.47
N ASN A 67 -2.95 -8.80 14.53
CA ASN A 67 -2.03 -9.30 15.56
C ASN A 67 -0.55 -9.36 15.14
N ASP A 68 -0.22 -9.39 13.84
CA ASP A 68 1.16 -9.24 13.35
C ASP A 68 1.20 -8.75 11.89
N ILE A 69 0.93 -7.45 11.75
CA ILE A 69 0.66 -6.77 10.48
C ILE A 69 1.84 -6.89 9.49
N VAL A 70 3.08 -6.87 9.97
CA VAL A 70 4.27 -6.94 9.10
C VAL A 70 4.48 -8.37 8.61
N THR A 71 4.43 -9.35 9.51
CA THR A 71 4.64 -10.77 9.15
C THR A 71 3.54 -11.26 8.23
N THR A 72 2.27 -10.91 8.47
CA THR A 72 1.15 -11.35 7.62
C THR A 72 1.19 -10.70 6.24
N ALA A 73 1.59 -9.42 6.13
CA ALA A 73 1.74 -8.76 4.83
C ALA A 73 2.86 -9.41 3.98
N VAL A 74 3.94 -9.85 4.63
CA VAL A 74 5.05 -10.59 3.98
C VAL A 74 4.57 -11.96 3.50
N GLU A 75 3.93 -12.74 4.36
CA GLU A 75 3.42 -14.07 4.02
C GLU A 75 2.37 -14.01 2.90
N THR A 76 1.47 -13.03 2.95
CA THR A 76 0.44 -12.84 1.94
C THR A 76 1.04 -12.50 0.59
N ALA A 77 1.95 -11.52 0.53
CA ALA A 77 2.63 -11.18 -0.72
C ALA A 77 3.45 -12.36 -1.27
N ALA A 78 4.05 -13.18 -0.41
CA ALA A 78 4.79 -14.38 -0.83
C ALA A 78 3.88 -15.48 -1.42
N HIS A 79 2.61 -15.53 -1.03
CA HIS A 79 1.62 -16.48 -1.54
C HIS A 79 0.76 -15.93 -2.69
N MET A 80 0.85 -14.63 -3.00
CA MET A 80 0.15 -14.03 -4.13
C MET A 80 0.68 -14.57 -5.46
N THR A 81 -0.25 -14.88 -6.35
CA THR A 81 0.07 -15.07 -7.78
C THR A 81 0.54 -13.76 -8.39
N ASP A 82 1.33 -13.82 -9.47
CA ASP A 82 1.78 -12.62 -10.19
C ASP A 82 0.61 -11.70 -10.57
N PHE A 83 -0.54 -12.28 -10.92
CA PHE A 83 -1.75 -11.53 -11.27
C PHE A 83 -2.36 -10.77 -10.08
N GLU A 84 -2.42 -11.39 -8.90
CA GLU A 84 -2.88 -10.75 -7.68
C GLU A 84 -1.92 -9.65 -7.24
N ALA A 85 -0.62 -9.93 -7.30
CA ALA A 85 0.43 -8.97 -6.99
C ALA A 85 0.36 -7.74 -7.90
N VAL A 86 0.19 -7.92 -9.21
CA VAL A 86 0.02 -6.80 -10.16
C VAL A 86 -1.21 -5.95 -9.82
N LYS A 87 -2.35 -6.57 -9.48
CA LYS A 87 -3.56 -5.81 -9.09
C LYS A 87 -3.35 -4.96 -7.84
N VAL A 88 -2.64 -5.49 -6.85
CA VAL A 88 -2.34 -4.73 -5.63
C VAL A 88 -1.39 -3.58 -5.95
N ALA A 89 -0.37 -3.82 -6.78
CA ALA A 89 0.55 -2.77 -7.24
C ALA A 89 -0.18 -1.66 -8.01
N ASP A 90 -1.13 -2.01 -8.88
CA ASP A 90 -1.96 -1.04 -9.60
C ASP A 90 -2.78 -0.18 -8.63
N LEU A 91 -3.43 -0.79 -7.64
CA LEU A 91 -4.20 -0.06 -6.63
C LEU A 91 -3.33 0.89 -5.79
N ILE A 92 -2.09 0.49 -5.46
CA ILE A 92 -1.13 1.34 -4.75
C ILE A 92 -0.74 2.55 -5.61
N CYS A 93 -0.49 2.34 -6.90
CA CYS A 93 -0.16 3.41 -7.84
C CYS A 93 -1.32 4.38 -8.02
N ASP A 94 -2.54 3.87 -8.23
CA ASP A 94 -3.75 4.68 -8.37
C ASP A 94 -4.00 5.53 -7.12
N PHE A 95 -3.90 4.91 -5.94
CA PHE A 95 -4.07 5.63 -4.68
C PHE A 95 -3.00 6.71 -4.48
N CYS A 96 -1.73 6.43 -4.83
CA CYS A 96 -0.68 7.43 -4.79
C CYS A 96 -1.00 8.64 -5.69
N PHE A 97 -1.62 8.41 -6.84
CA PHE A 97 -2.00 9.48 -7.77
C PHE A 97 -3.13 10.35 -7.23
N GLU A 98 -4.08 9.76 -6.50
CA GLU A 98 -5.18 10.49 -5.84
C GLU A 98 -4.71 11.36 -4.65
N LEU A 99 -3.52 11.09 -4.09
CA LEU A 99 -2.92 11.86 -2.99
C LEU A 99 -2.10 13.09 -3.46
N ILE A 100 -1.98 13.33 -4.78
CA ILE A 100 -1.22 14.44 -5.39
C ILE A 100 -2.13 15.63 -5.68
#